data_AF-A0A7Z9IMN4-F1
#
_entry.id   AF-A0A7Z9IMN4-F1
#
_cell.length_a   1.000
_cell.length_b   1.000
_cell.length_c   1.000
_cell.angle_alpha   90.00
_cell.angle_beta   90.00
_cell.angle_gamma   90.00
#
_symmetry.space_group_name_H-M   'P 1'
#
loop_
_entity.id
_entity.type
_entity.pdbx_description
1 polymer ?
#
loop_
_entity_poly.entity_id
_entity_poly.type
_entity_poly.pdbx_seq_one_letter_code
_entity_poly.pdbx_strand_id
1 'polypeptide(L)'
;MNWATAIKGWLLFGLTGAVSTLVFKLTHDVFTSDSDFSLWEFAISLIITGSVSLLISKLTHSKSVFLLIVTYMTLLIPVLGALFGSSGSEPLWQFGLLGLFGSLFWSVPFSIWTGWKYRKVK
;
A
#
# COMPACT_ATOMS: atom_id res chain seq x y z
N MET A 1 -0.11 -28.08 0.23
CA MET A 1 0.03 -26.78 0.91
C MET A 1 0.92 -25.90 0.04
N ASN A 2 0.36 -24.99 -0.76
CA ASN A 2 1.17 -24.21 -1.71
C ASN A 2 1.65 -22.90 -1.05
N TRP A 3 2.54 -23.04 -0.07
CA TRP A 3 3.14 -21.89 0.62
C TRP A 3 3.90 -20.97 -0.34
N ALA A 4 4.45 -21.49 -1.43
CA ALA A 4 5.11 -20.68 -2.43
C ALA A 4 4.16 -19.65 -3.05
N THR A 5 2.92 -20.02 -3.38
CA THR A 5 1.92 -19.07 -3.88
C THR A 5 1.48 -18.07 -2.81
N ALA A 6 1.32 -18.51 -1.55
CA ALA A 6 0.98 -17.61 -0.46
C ALA A 6 2.09 -16.57 -0.19
N ILE A 7 3.36 -16.99 -0.19
CA ILE A 7 4.52 -16.12 -0.01
C ILE A 7 4.65 -15.14 -1.19
N LYS A 8 4.45 -15.60 -2.44
CA LYS A 8 4.44 -14.71 -3.61
C LYS A 8 3.35 -13.64 -3.51
N GLY A 9 2.15 -14.02 -3.10
CA GLY A 9 1.05 -13.07 -2.86
C GLY A 9 1.39 -12.08 -1.74
N TRP A 10 1.98 -12.57 -0.65
CA TRP A 10 2.42 -11.74 0.47
C TRP A 10 3.46 -10.70 0.05
N LEU A 11 4.49 -11.10 -0.71
CA LEU A 11 5.50 -10.20 -1.25
C LEU A 11 4.88 -9.17 -2.22
N LEU A 12 3.88 -9.56 -3.01
CA LEU A 12 3.15 -8.64 -3.87
C LEU A 12 2.41 -7.56 -3.08
N PHE A 13 1.80 -7.89 -1.94
CA PHE A 13 1.21 -6.88 -1.05
C PHE A 13 2.27 -5.89 -0.56
N GLY A 14 3.45 -6.37 -0.14
CA GLY A 14 4.57 -5.52 0.26
C GLY A 14 5.02 -4.56 -0.84
N LEU A 15 5.23 -5.07 -2.06
CA LEU A 15 5.62 -4.26 -3.22
C LEU A 15 4.54 -3.23 -3.58
N THR A 16 3.27 -3.64 -3.58
CA THR A 16 2.14 -2.75 -3.85
C THR A 16 2.10 -1.62 -2.83
N GLY A 17 2.31 -1.94 -1.55
CA GLY A 17 2.44 -0.99 -0.48
C GLY A 17 3.53 0.05 -0.74
N ALA A 18 4.76 -0.40 -0.98
CA ALA A 18 5.90 0.47 -1.23
C ALA A 18 5.66 1.43 -2.41
N VAL A 19 5.15 0.92 -3.53
CA VAL A 19 4.90 1.75 -4.72
C VAL A 19 3.75 2.73 -4.45
N SER A 20 2.66 2.28 -3.85
CA SER A 20 1.49 3.12 -3.57
C SER A 20 1.83 4.28 -2.63
N THR A 21 2.66 4.04 -1.60
CA THR A 21 3.04 5.07 -0.64
C THR A 21 4.07 6.05 -1.19
N LEU A 22 5.00 5.58 -2.02
CA LEU A 22 5.91 6.48 -2.74
C LEU A 22 5.12 7.39 -3.69
N VAL A 23 4.16 6.85 -4.44
CA VAL A 23 3.29 7.67 -5.29
C VAL A 23 2.49 8.66 -4.46
N PHE A 24 1.95 8.25 -3.32
CA PHE A 24 1.25 9.17 -2.40
C PHE A 24 2.16 10.32 -1.95
N LYS A 25 3.36 10.00 -1.47
CA LYS A 25 4.32 11.01 -0.99
C LYS A 25 4.74 11.97 -2.11
N LEU A 26 5.03 11.47 -3.31
CA LEU A 26 5.34 12.31 -4.46
C LEU A 26 4.15 13.20 -4.86
N THR A 27 2.92 12.67 -4.80
CA THR A 27 1.71 13.46 -5.10
C THR A 27 1.53 14.57 -4.07
N HIS A 28 1.69 14.25 -2.78
CA HIS A 28 1.68 15.24 -1.70
C HIS A 28 2.73 16.33 -1.94
N ASP A 29 3.98 15.97 -2.27
CA ASP A 29 5.06 16.94 -2.48
C ASP A 29 4.82 17.84 -3.69
N VAL A 30 4.13 17.33 -4.72
CA VAL A 30 3.70 18.15 -5.87
C VAL A 30 2.61 19.14 -5.47
N PHE A 31 1.60 18.70 -4.71
CA PHE A 31 0.48 19.57 -4.31
C PHE A 31 0.90 20.60 -3.24
N THR A 32 1.76 20.24 -2.29
CA THR A 32 2.29 21.15 -1.26
C THR A 32 3.35 22.14 -1.76
N SER A 33 3.46 22.36 -3.07
CA SER A 33 4.43 23.33 -3.63
C SER A 33 4.20 24.77 -3.12
N ASP A 34 2.96 25.12 -2.76
CA ASP A 34 2.59 26.42 -2.19
C ASP A 34 2.55 26.44 -0.65
N SER A 35 3.04 25.38 0.00
CA SER A 35 3.03 25.16 1.46
C SER A 35 1.65 25.00 2.10
N ASP A 36 0.59 24.83 1.30
CA ASP A 36 -0.73 24.40 1.79
C ASP A 36 -1.02 22.98 1.29
N PHE A 37 -1.81 22.21 2.05
CA PHE A 37 -2.29 20.90 1.61
C PHE A 37 -3.77 20.78 1.96
N SER A 38 -4.60 21.17 1.00
CA SER A 38 -6.03 21.26 1.18
C SER A 38 -6.70 19.87 1.21
N LEU A 39 -7.92 19.81 1.75
CA LEU A 39 -8.69 18.57 1.82
C LEU A 39 -8.98 17.95 0.44
N TRP A 40 -9.14 18.77 -0.59
CA TRP A 40 -9.40 18.26 -1.95
C TRP A 40 -8.13 17.68 -2.59
N GLU A 41 -6.96 18.27 -2.36
CA GLU A 41 -5.67 17.71 -2.79
C GLU A 41 -5.35 16.40 -2.07
N PHE A 42 -5.69 16.32 -0.79
CA PHE A 42 -5.66 15.07 -0.05
C PHE A 42 -6.58 14.01 -0.67
N ALA A 43 -7.84 14.36 -0.97
CA ALA A 43 -8.77 13.43 -1.60
C ALA A 43 -8.28 12.94 -2.98
N ILE A 44 -7.72 13.82 -3.81
CA ILE A 44 -7.13 13.46 -5.11
C ILE A 44 -5.93 12.52 -4.90
N SER A 45 -5.07 12.81 -3.92
CA SER A 45 -3.91 11.97 -3.58
C SER A 45 -4.34 10.55 -3.19
N LEU A 46 -5.41 10.41 -2.39
CA LEU A 46 -5.98 9.11 -2.04
C LEU A 46 -6.46 8.33 -3.27
N ILE A 47 -7.15 9.00 -4.20
CA ILE A 47 -7.65 8.40 -5.44
C ILE A 47 -6.49 7.93 -6.32
N ILE A 48 -5.44 8.74 -6.46
CA ILE A 48 -4.24 8.38 -7.23
C ILE A 48 -3.59 7.13 -6.62
N THR A 49 -3.41 7.10 -5.31
CA THR A 49 -2.83 5.95 -4.62
C THR A 49 -3.67 4.69 -4.74
N GLY A 50 -4.99 4.79 -4.61
CA GLY A 50 -5.90 3.67 -4.85
C GLY A 50 -5.83 3.16 -6.30
N SER A 51 -5.70 4.07 -7.26
CA SER A 51 -5.56 3.75 -8.68
C SER A 51 -4.28 2.96 -8.97
N VAL A 52 -3.16 3.28 -8.31
CA VAL A 52 -1.91 2.49 -8.41
C VAL A 52 -2.13 1.04 -7.98
N SER A 53 -2.82 0.83 -6.85
CA SER A 53 -3.14 -0.52 -6.36
C SER A 53 -4.02 -1.29 -7.36
N LEU A 54 -5.00 -0.62 -7.99
CA LEU A 54 -5.82 -1.20 -9.04
C LEU A 54 -5.02 -1.56 -10.30
N LEU A 55 -4.08 -0.71 -10.72
CA LEU A 55 -3.19 -0.99 -11.85
C LEU A 55 -2.33 -2.21 -11.57
N ILE A 56 -1.69 -2.28 -10.40
CA ILE A 56 -0.89 -3.43 -9.98
C ILE A 56 -1.74 -4.71 -9.93
N SER A 57 -2.98 -4.60 -9.44
CA SER A 57 -3.92 -5.72 -9.42
C SER A 57 -4.22 -6.24 -10.82
N LYS A 58 -4.41 -5.35 -11.81
CA LYS A 58 -4.63 -5.75 -13.20
C LYS A 58 -3.40 -6.40 -13.81
N LEU A 59 -2.21 -5.81 -13.60
CA LEU A 59 -0.95 -6.34 -14.11
C LEU A 59 -0.62 -7.73 -13.56
N THR A 60 -0.91 -7.96 -12.28
CA THR A 60 -0.61 -9.21 -11.59
C THR A 60 -1.77 -10.21 -11.55
N HIS A 61 -2.90 -9.90 -12.21
CA HIS A 61 -4.12 -10.71 -12.23
C HIS A 61 -4.61 -11.10 -10.82
N SER A 62 -4.38 -10.21 -9.84
CA SER A 62 -4.69 -10.43 -8.43
C SER A 62 -6.08 -9.88 -8.08
N LYS A 63 -6.57 -10.25 -6.89
CA LYS A 63 -7.86 -9.75 -6.36
C LYS A 63 -7.70 -8.31 -5.89
N SER A 64 -8.23 -7.36 -6.66
CA SER A 64 -8.14 -5.91 -6.41
C SER A 64 -8.65 -5.48 -5.04
N VAL A 65 -9.71 -6.12 -4.55
CA VAL A 65 -10.32 -5.82 -3.25
C VAL A 65 -9.32 -5.93 -2.10
N PHE A 66 -8.53 -7.00 -2.04
CA PHE A 66 -7.56 -7.18 -0.95
C PHE A 66 -6.40 -6.19 -1.06
N LEU A 67 -5.92 -5.93 -2.29
CA LEU A 67 -4.85 -4.96 -2.51
C LEU A 67 -5.28 -3.56 -2.09
N LEU A 68 -6.50 -3.14 -2.41
CA LEU A 68 -7.05 -1.86 -1.98
C LEU A 68 -7.17 -1.74 -0.45
N ILE A 69 -7.73 -2.76 0.21
CA ILE A 69 -7.86 -2.76 1.67
C ILE A 69 -6.49 -2.59 2.32
N VAL A 70 -5.52 -3.40 1.91
CA VAL A 70 -4.14 -3.33 2.44
C VAL A 70 -3.49 -1.98 2.15
N THR A 71 -3.61 -1.47 0.92
CA THR A 71 -3.09 -0.15 0.54
C THR A 71 -3.64 0.96 1.44
N TYR A 72 -4.96 1.01 1.66
CA TYR A 72 -5.55 2.06 2.48
C TYR A 72 -5.25 1.90 3.97
N MET A 73 -5.19 0.67 4.52
CA MET A 73 -4.77 0.46 5.91
C MET A 73 -3.32 0.91 6.15
N THR A 74 -2.43 0.56 5.22
CA THR A 74 -1.04 1.03 5.24
C THR A 74 -0.94 2.54 5.09
N LEU A 75 -1.77 3.14 4.23
CA LEU A 75 -1.74 4.58 4.07
C LEU A 75 -2.22 5.29 5.35
N LEU A 76 -3.39 4.91 5.87
CA LEU A 76 -4.03 5.58 7.00
C LEU A 76 -3.22 5.51 8.30
N ILE A 77 -2.61 4.36 8.61
CA ILE A 77 -1.99 4.15 9.91
C ILE A 77 -0.49 4.53 9.87
N PRO A 78 0.40 3.77 9.20
CA PRO A 78 1.81 4.08 9.26
C PRO A 78 2.22 5.30 8.41
N VAL A 79 1.59 5.55 7.26
CA VAL A 79 2.08 6.58 6.32
C VAL A 79 1.57 7.97 6.68
N LEU A 80 0.28 8.15 6.93
CA LEU A 80 -0.25 9.45 7.38
C LEU A 80 0.29 9.82 8.76
N GLY A 81 0.45 8.85 9.66
CA GLY A 81 1.08 9.07 10.96
C GLY A 81 2.51 9.60 10.83
N ALA A 82 3.31 9.02 9.92
CA ALA A 82 4.63 9.54 9.63
C ALA A 82 4.57 10.91 8.95
N LEU A 83 3.76 11.06 7.90
CA LEU A 83 3.72 12.28 7.09
C LEU A 83 3.34 13.54 7.88
N PHE A 84 2.37 13.44 8.80
CA PHE A 84 1.91 14.58 9.60
C PHE A 84 2.58 14.69 10.97
N GLY A 85 3.18 13.61 11.46
CA GLY A 85 3.83 13.57 12.78
C GLY A 85 5.35 13.78 12.75
N SER A 86 5.95 13.84 11.57
CA SER A 86 7.40 13.94 11.40
C SER A 86 7.89 15.38 11.19
N SER A 87 9.20 15.55 11.05
CA SER A 87 9.85 16.86 10.91
C SER A 87 9.73 17.48 9.52
N GLY A 88 9.28 16.70 8.52
CA GLY A 88 9.24 17.07 7.11
C GLY A 88 10.58 16.88 6.37
N SER A 89 11.64 16.46 7.07
CA SER A 89 12.98 16.22 6.50
C SER A 89 13.26 14.74 6.18
N GLU A 90 12.25 13.88 6.31
CA GLU A 90 12.41 12.44 6.18
C GLU A 90 12.69 12.05 4.72
N PRO A 91 13.64 11.15 4.48
CA PRO A 91 13.99 10.76 3.13
C PRO A 91 12.89 9.89 2.50
N LEU A 92 12.69 10.03 1.18
CA LEU A 92 11.64 9.31 0.43
C LEU A 92 11.64 7.79 0.64
N TRP A 93 12.82 7.17 0.77
CA TRP A 93 12.93 5.73 0.97
C TRP A 93 12.26 5.25 2.28
N GLN A 94 12.17 6.10 3.30
CA GLN A 94 11.51 5.78 4.56
C GLN A 94 10.00 5.55 4.35
N PHE A 95 9.35 6.34 3.50
CA PHE A 95 7.95 6.16 3.12
C PHE A 95 7.73 4.89 2.28
N GLY A 96 8.71 4.52 1.45
CA GLY A 96 8.72 3.24 0.74
C GLY A 96 8.79 2.05 1.70
N LEU A 97 9.67 2.10 2.70
CA LEU A 97 9.79 1.06 3.72
C LEU A 97 8.54 0.97 4.61
N LEU A 98 7.95 2.10 5.01
CA LEU A 98 6.69 2.13 5.74
C LEU A 98 5.57 1.47 4.92
N GLY A 99 5.49 1.77 3.63
CA GLY A 99 4.55 1.15 2.71
C GLY A 99 4.75 -0.37 2.59
N LEU A 100 6.01 -0.79 2.48
CA LEU A 100 6.39 -2.20 2.41
C LEU A 100 5.98 -2.94 3.67
N PHE A 101 6.48 -2.52 4.83
CA PHE A 101 6.25 -3.22 6.10
C PHE A 101 4.80 -3.14 6.56
N GLY A 102 4.15 -1.99 6.39
CA GLY A 102 2.72 -1.84 6.68
C GLY A 102 1.89 -2.82 5.84
N SER A 103 2.18 -2.93 4.55
CA SER A 103 1.39 -3.81 3.68
C SER A 103 1.68 -5.29 3.89
N LEU A 104 2.93 -5.65 4.23
CA LEU A 104 3.26 -7.00 4.68
C LEU A 104 2.51 -7.35 5.97
N PHE A 105 2.43 -6.43 6.93
CA PHE A 105 1.73 -6.65 8.19
C PHE A 105 0.22 -6.86 7.98
N TRP A 106 -0.45 -5.94 7.29
CA TRP A 106 -1.91 -6.02 7.07
C TRP A 106 -2.34 -7.18 6.16
N SER A 107 -1.43 -7.70 5.33
CA SER A 107 -1.74 -8.81 4.41
C SER A 107 -1.58 -10.20 5.02
N VAL A 108 -1.05 -10.33 6.24
CA VAL A 108 -0.86 -11.63 6.91
C VAL A 108 -2.15 -12.48 6.94
N PRO A 109 -3.33 -11.97 7.35
CA PRO A 109 -4.55 -12.78 7.38
C PRO A 109 -4.95 -13.30 5.99
N PHE A 110 -4.80 -12.49 4.94
CA PHE A 110 -5.15 -12.87 3.57
C PHE A 110 -4.18 -13.91 3.01
N SER A 111 -2.88 -13.77 3.29
CA SER A 111 -1.85 -14.73 2.88
C SER A 111 -2.02 -16.09 3.57
N ILE A 112 -2.31 -16.10 4.87
CA ILE A 112 -2.62 -17.32 5.63
C ILE A 112 -3.89 -17.97 5.06
N TRP A 113 -4.96 -17.20 4.86
CA TRP A 113 -6.21 -17.73 4.31
C TRP A 113 -6.00 -18.37 2.93
N THR A 114 -5.20 -17.74 2.07
CA THR A 114 -4.85 -18.28 0.76
C THR A 114 -4.10 -19.60 0.89
N GLY A 115 -3.09 -19.67 1.76
CA GLY A 115 -2.35 -20.91 2.04
C GLY A 115 -3.24 -22.06 2.56
N TRP A 116 -4.24 -21.73 3.39
CA TRP A 116 -5.19 -22.68 3.96
C TRP A 116 -6.28 -23.14 2.98
N LYS A 117 -6.82 -22.25 2.14
CA LYS A 117 -7.93 -22.53 1.22
C LYS A 117 -7.55 -23.55 0.13
N TYR A 118 -6.29 -23.57 -0.31
CA TYR A 118 -5.77 -24.61 -1.22
C TYR A 118 -5.74 -26.03 -0.62
N ARG A 119 -6.13 -26.21 0.66
CA ARG A 119 -6.28 -27.51 1.30
C ARG A 119 -7.62 -28.20 1.01
N LYS A 120 -8.69 -27.46 0.66
CA LYS A 120 -10.06 -28.02 0.57
C LYS A 120 -10.57 -28.31 -0.86
N VAL A 121 -9.76 -28.06 -1.89
CA VAL A 121 -10.13 -28.23 -3.32
C VAL A 121 -9.35 -29.38 -3.97
N LYS A 122 -8.67 -30.20 -3.17
CA LYS A 122 -8.23 -31.55 -3.54
C LYS A 122 -8.95 -32.52 -2.62
#